data_AF-A0A7K4A551-F1
#
_entry.id   AF-A0A7K4A551-F1
#
_cell.length_a   1.000
_cell.length_b   1.000
_cell.length_c   1.000
_cell.angle_alpha   90.00
_cell.angle_beta   90.00
_cell.angle_gamma   90.00
#
_symmetry.space_group_name_H-M   'P 1'
#
loop_
_entity.id
_entity.type
_entity.pdbx_description
1 polymer ?
#
loop_
_entity_poly.entity_id
_entity_poly.type
_entity_poly.pdbx_seq_one_letter_code
_entity_poly.pdbx_strand_id
1 'polypeptide(L)'
;MLSTKKIIKEIWDAQGYGNLAVWDDGTTRIVEPGNVPLINGLPPRAVFKPLPLVGGFPMLDHALYNSSLQEKIEGVIRNSGGEISRD
;
A
#
# COMPACT_ATOMS: atom_id res chain seq x y z
N MET A 1 -11.84 5.06 -5.72
CA MET A 1 -11.00 4.11 -6.48
C MET A 1 -9.56 4.28 -6.04
N LEU A 2 -8.86 3.17 -5.80
CA LEU A 2 -7.46 3.20 -5.37
C LEU A 2 -6.53 3.65 -6.51
N SER A 3 -5.39 4.25 -6.12
CA SER A 3 -4.33 4.66 -7.04
C SER A 3 -3.03 3.96 -6.64
N THR A 4 -2.38 3.30 -7.60
CA THR A 4 -1.11 2.60 -7.42
C THR A 4 -0.04 3.57 -6.92
N LYS A 5 0.12 4.74 -7.55
CA LYS A 5 1.15 5.70 -7.17
C LYS A 5 0.89 6.33 -5.80
N LYS A 6 -0.37 6.63 -5.47
CA LYS A 6 -0.72 7.10 -4.12
C LYS A 6 -0.35 6.05 -3.07
N ILE A 7 -0.71 4.79 -3.28
CA ILE A 7 -0.34 3.71 -2.35
C ILE A 7 1.19 3.56 -2.24
N ILE A 8 1.94 3.59 -3.35
CA ILE A 8 3.42 3.51 -3.29
C ILE A 8 3.99 4.67 -2.47
N LYS A 9 3.47 5.89 -2.64
CA LYS A 9 3.87 7.05 -1.83
C LYS A 9 3.57 6.84 -0.34
N GLU A 10 2.39 6.37 0.00
CA GLU A 10 2.02 6.08 1.39
C GLU A 10 2.88 4.95 1.99
N ILE A 11 3.25 3.94 1.20
CA ILE A 11 4.18 2.89 1.61
C ILE A 11 5.57 3.48 1.85
N TRP A 12 6.02 4.39 0.98
CA TRP A 12 7.27 5.12 1.14
C TRP A 12 7.29 5.91 2.45
N ASP A 13 6.24 6.66 2.74
CA ASP A 13 6.15 7.49 3.94
C ASP A 13 6.04 6.64 5.22
N ALA A 14 5.46 5.44 5.13
CA ALA A 14 5.34 4.50 6.25
C ALA A 14 6.62 3.70 6.56
N GLN A 15 7.67 3.81 5.75
CA GLN A 15 8.90 3.04 5.97
C GLN A 15 9.53 3.36 7.33
N GLY A 16 9.80 2.32 8.13
CA GLY A 16 10.34 2.48 9.49
C GLY A 16 9.29 2.76 10.57
N TYR A 17 8.01 2.95 10.23
CA TYR A 17 6.95 3.27 11.20
C TYR A 17 5.94 2.14 11.43
N GLY A 18 5.87 1.14 10.54
CA GLY A 18 4.98 -0.01 10.71
C GLY A 18 4.51 -0.59 9.37
N ASN A 19 3.43 -1.36 9.41
CA ASN A 19 2.77 -1.83 8.18
C ASN A 19 1.75 -0.78 7.71
N LEU A 20 1.50 -0.69 6.41
CA LEU A 20 0.48 0.21 5.86
C LEU A 20 -0.79 -0.57 5.54
N ALA A 21 -1.87 -0.32 6.26
CA ALA A 21 -3.20 -0.82 5.93
C ALA A 21 -3.89 0.14 4.95
N VAL A 22 -4.59 -0.41 3.95
CA VAL A 22 -5.29 0.32 2.88
C VAL A 22 -6.73 -0.18 2.76
N TRP A 23 -7.70 0.73 2.71
CA TRP A 23 -9.14 0.45 2.55
C TRP A 23 -9.65 0.87 1.16
N ASP A 24 -10.81 0.38 0.74
CA ASP A 24 -11.36 0.62 -0.61
C ASP A 24 -11.64 2.09 -0.96
N ASP A 25 -11.92 2.90 0.07
CA ASP A 25 -12.14 4.34 -0.06
C ASP A 25 -10.82 5.11 -0.28
N GLY A 26 -9.67 4.44 -0.21
CA GLY A 26 -8.35 5.04 -0.30
C GLY A 26 -7.78 5.49 1.03
N THR A 27 -8.47 5.28 2.14
CA THR A 27 -7.93 5.53 3.47
C THR A 27 -6.72 4.63 3.71
N THR A 28 -5.65 5.22 4.25
CA THR A 28 -4.45 4.51 4.68
C THR A 28 -4.18 4.74 6.16
N ARG A 29 -3.63 3.75 6.84
CA ARG A 29 -3.14 3.89 8.22
C ARG A 29 -1.90 3.04 8.44
N ILE A 30 -0.95 3.59 9.20
CA ILE A 30 0.14 2.81 9.77
C ILE A 30 -0.43 1.97 10.91
N VAL A 31 -0.15 0.68 10.89
CA VAL A 31 -0.65 -0.31 11.85
C VAL A 31 0.50 -1.13 12.40
N GLU A 32 0.42 -1.45 13.68
CA GLU A 32 1.36 -2.34 14.33
C GLU A 32 1.18 -3.78 13.83
N PRO A 33 2.25 -4.60 13.78
CA PRO A 33 2.12 -6.01 13.49
C PRO A 33 1.12 -6.71 14.44
N GLY A 34 0.08 -7.33 13.87
CA GLY A 34 -0.93 -8.07 14.65
C GLY A 34 -2.10 -7.22 15.14
N ASN A 35 -2.09 -5.90 14.97
CA ASN A 35 -3.20 -5.03 15.34
C ASN A 35 -3.72 -4.26 14.11
N VAL A 36 -4.70 -4.85 13.41
CA VAL A 36 -5.30 -4.27 12.22
C VAL A 36 -6.68 -3.72 12.58
N PRO A 37 -6.86 -2.38 12.63
CA PRO A 37 -8.13 -1.80 13.02
C PRO A 37 -9.21 -2.04 11.95
N LEU A 38 -10.48 -1.89 12.33
CA LEU A 38 -11.59 -1.79 11.39
C LEU A 38 -11.92 -0.30 11.16
N ILE A 39 -12.30 0.04 9.93
CA ILE A 39 -12.86 1.37 9.61
C ILE A 39 -14.31 1.15 9.19
N ASN A 40 -15.26 1.77 9.89
CA ASN A 40 -16.69 1.56 9.68
C ASN A 40 -17.10 0.07 9.70
N GLY A 41 -16.45 -0.74 10.55
CA GLY A 41 -16.69 -2.19 10.63
C GLY A 41 -16.05 -3.02 9.52
N LEU A 42 -15.35 -2.39 8.56
CA LEU A 42 -14.69 -3.06 7.45
C LEU A 42 -13.18 -3.24 7.72
N PRO A 43 -12.62 -4.44 7.48
CA PRO A 43 -11.19 -4.65 7.52
C PRO A 43 -10.51 -3.92 6.35
N PRO A 44 -9.20 -3.65 6.42
CA PRO A 44 -8.49 -3.13 5.28
C PRO A 44 -8.51 -4.14 4.14
N ARG A 45 -8.50 -3.61 2.92
CA ARG A 45 -8.35 -4.38 1.68
C ARG A 45 -7.00 -5.08 1.63
N ALA A 46 -5.94 -4.39 2.04
CA ALA A 46 -4.59 -4.93 2.07
C ALA A 46 -3.77 -4.32 3.20
N VAL A 47 -2.76 -5.08 3.65
CA VAL A 47 -1.73 -4.59 4.58
C VAL A 47 -0.37 -4.83 3.94
N PHE A 48 0.34 -3.74 3.65
CA PHE A 48 1.66 -3.77 3.02
C PHE A 48 2.78 -3.65 4.06
N LYS A 49 3.89 -4.34 3.81
CA LYS A 49 5.13 -4.20 4.59
C LYS A 49 6.05 -3.24 3.83
N PRO A 50 6.30 -2.01 4.32
CA PRO A 50 7.08 -1.03 3.58
C PRO A 50 8.52 -1.43 3.27
N LEU A 51 9.30 -1.84 4.28
CA LEU A 51 10.74 -2.11 4.09
C LEU A 51 11.04 -3.09 2.94
N PRO A 52 10.38 -4.25 2.82
CA PRO A 52 10.57 -5.16 1.69
C PRO A 52 10.09 -4.65 0.33
N LEU A 53 9.28 -3.59 0.28
CA LEU A 53 8.68 -3.07 -0.95
C LEU A 53 9.44 -1.86 -1.50
N VAL A 54 9.80 -0.93 -0.63
CA VAL A 54 10.37 0.36 -1.06
C VAL A 54 11.78 0.64 -0.54
N GLY A 55 12.25 -0.09 0.49
CA GLY A 55 13.52 0.19 1.16
C GLY A 55 14.78 -0.03 0.30
N GLY A 56 14.65 -0.72 -0.84
CA GLY A 56 15.75 -0.92 -1.80
C GLY A 56 15.87 0.18 -2.87
N PHE A 57 14.92 1.12 -2.94
CA PHE A 57 14.97 2.19 -3.94
C PHE A 57 15.70 3.41 -3.37
N PRO A 58 16.59 4.07 -4.16
CA PRO A 58 17.35 5.21 -3.68
C PRO A 58 16.51 6.50 -3.58
N MET A 59 15.39 6.59 -4.32
CA MET A 59 14.51 7.75 -4.39
C MET A 59 13.07 7.31 -4.63
N LEU A 60 12.10 8.13 -4.17
CA LEU A 60 10.68 7.88 -4.35
C LEU A 60 10.31 7.68 -5.82
N ASP A 61 10.84 8.50 -6.74
CA ASP A 61 10.53 8.39 -8.17
C ASP A 61 10.92 7.01 -8.73
N HIS A 62 12.03 6.43 -8.26
CA HIS A 62 12.41 5.08 -8.70
C HIS A 62 11.38 4.03 -8.27
N ALA A 63 10.78 4.18 -7.08
CA ALA A 63 9.70 3.31 -6.63
C ALA A 63 8.40 3.60 -7.39
N LEU A 64 8.03 4.86 -7.57
CA LEU A 64 6.78 5.28 -8.24
C LEU A 64 6.68 4.75 -9.68
N TYR A 65 7.81 4.68 -10.39
CA TYR A 65 7.86 4.26 -11.80
C TYR A 65 8.40 2.84 -12.00
N ASN A 66 8.64 2.07 -10.94
CA ASN A 66 9.04 0.66 -11.07
C ASN A 66 7.84 -0.22 -11.43
N SER A 67 7.84 -0.78 -12.64
CA SER A 67 6.73 -1.61 -13.16
C SER A 67 6.45 -2.83 -12.29
N SER A 68 7.49 -3.51 -11.81
CA SER A 68 7.34 -4.71 -10.96
C SER A 68 6.69 -4.37 -9.61
N LEU A 69 7.08 -3.26 -8.99
CA LEU A 69 6.45 -2.78 -7.76
C LEU A 69 4.99 -2.39 -8.01
N GLN A 70 4.70 -1.63 -9.07
CA GLN A 70 3.34 -1.27 -9.45
C GLN A 70 2.45 -2.51 -9.63
N GLU A 71 2.90 -3.48 -10.42
CA GLU A 71 2.18 -4.74 -10.67
C GLU A 71 1.97 -5.54 -9.39
N LYS A 72 2.96 -5.56 -8.49
CA LYS A 72 2.85 -6.23 -7.20
C LYS A 72 1.77 -5.58 -6.31
N ILE A 73 1.77 -4.26 -6.19
CA ILE A 73 0.76 -3.53 -5.41
C ILE A 73 -0.64 -3.75 -6.01
N GLU A 74 -0.75 -3.60 -7.33
CA GLU A 74 -2.01 -3.81 -8.04
C GLU A 74 -2.53 -5.24 -7.89
N GLY A 75 -1.65 -6.23 -8.00
CA GLY A 75 -1.97 -7.65 -7.84
C GLY A 75 -2.49 -7.96 -6.44
N VAL A 76 -1.88 -7.42 -5.39
CA VAL A 76 -2.36 -7.59 -4.01
C VAL A 76 -3.79 -7.05 -3.86
N ILE A 77 -4.05 -5.84 -4.36
CA ILE A 77 -5.39 -5.23 -4.28
C ILE A 77 -6.41 -6.02 -5.10
N ARG A 78 -6.11 -6.35 -6.37
CA ARG A 78 -7.04 -7.09 -7.24
C ARG A 78 -7.32 -8.50 -6.73
N ASN A 79 -6.31 -9.21 -6.23
CA ASN A 79 -6.48 -10.55 -5.65
C ASN A 79 -7.32 -10.54 -4.37
N SER A 80 -7.33 -9.41 -3.66
CA SER A 80 -8.22 -9.20 -2.51
C SER A 80 -9.63 -8.72 -2.91
N GLY A 81 -9.95 -8.63 -4.20
CA GLY A 81 -11.26 -8.21 -4.72
C GLY A 81 -11.46 -6.70 -4.82
N GLY A 82 -10.39 -5.90 -4.70
CA GLY A 82 -10.45 -4.44 -4.82
C GLY A 82 -10.18 -3.94 -6.24
N GLU A 83 -10.63 -2.71 -6.51
CA GLU A 83 -10.36 -2.00 -7.77
C GLU A 83 -9.26 -0.96 -7.60
N ILE A 84 -8.31 -0.93 -8.54
CA ILE A 84 -7.16 -0.03 -8.51
C ILE A 84 -6.74 0.41 -9.91
N SER A 85 -6.45 1.71 -10.01
CA SER A 85 -5.92 2.38 -11.19
C SER A 85 -4.45 2.73 -11.00
N ARG A 86 -3.72 2.84 -12.12
CA ARG A 86 -2.27 3.08 -12.10
C ARG A 86 -1.88 4.54 -11.88
N ASP A 87 -2.80 5.48 -12.04
CA ASP A 87 -2.51 6.93 -12.04
C ASP A 87 -1.78 7.42 -10.79
#